data_AF-A0A9D8DEE1-F1
#
_entry.id   AF-A0A9D8DEE1-F1
#
_cell.length_a   1.000
_cell.length_b   1.000
_cell.length_c   1.000
_cell.angle_alpha   90.00
_cell.angle_beta   90.00
_cell.angle_gamma   90.00
#
_symmetry.space_group_name_H-M   'P 1'
#
loop_
_entity.id
_entity.type
_entity.pdbx_description
1 polymer ?
#
loop_
_entity_poly.entity_id
_entity_poly.type
_entity_poly.pdbx_seq_one_letter_code
_entity_poly.pdbx_strand_id
1 'polypeptide(L)' 'MNDDHNTFDGVATILSQFVPGVDYAKGMKFAKTIHNSGQATVWRGDHERAELIWGQLKQAGLTMAPLADG' A
#
# COMPACT_ATOMS: atom_id res chain seq x y z
N MET A 1 -14.55 12.01 11.31
CA MET A 1 -14.76 10.61 11.74
C MET A 1 -13.73 9.79 10.98
N ASN A 2 -12.91 9.09 11.74
CA ASN A 2 -11.61 8.61 11.34
C ASN A 2 -11.74 7.30 10.56
N ASP A 3 -11.53 7.40 9.26
CA ASP A 3 -11.40 6.30 8.29
C ASP A 3 -10.04 5.57 8.44
N ASP A 4 -9.66 5.27 9.68
CA ASP A 4 -8.40 4.58 10.06
C ASP A 4 -8.60 3.06 10.17
N HIS A 5 -9.42 2.46 9.30
CA HIS A 5 -9.68 1.02 9.32
C HIS A 5 -9.29 0.29 8.03
N ASN A 6 -8.30 0.82 7.31
CA ASN A 6 -7.40 -0.08 6.59
C ASN A 6 -6.54 -0.80 7.63
N THR A 7 -7.12 -1.83 8.25
CA THR A 7 -6.41 -2.73 9.15
C THR A 7 -5.16 -3.26 8.44
N PHE A 8 -4.09 -3.52 9.20
CA PHE A 8 -2.83 -4.04 8.62
C PHE A 8 -3.06 -5.27 7.74
N ASP A 9 -4.07 -6.06 8.07
CA ASP A 9 -4.57 -7.19 7.30
C ASP A 9 -5.12 -6.80 5.91
N GLY A 10 -5.97 -5.77 5.83
CA GLY A 10 -6.49 -5.25 4.58
C GLY A 10 -5.37 -4.74 3.67
N VAL A 11 -4.44 -3.96 4.24
CA VAL A 11 -3.26 -3.46 3.53
C VAL A 11 -2.39 -4.62 3.05
N ALA A 12 -2.12 -5.62 3.91
CA ALA A 12 -1.28 -6.77 3.56
C ALA A 12 -1.90 -7.64 2.46
N THR A 13 -3.21 -7.88 2.55
CA THR A 13 -3.98 -8.66 1.57
C THR A 13 -3.94 -7.98 0.21
N ILE A 14 -4.27 -6.70 0.18
CA ILE A 14 -4.32 -5.92 -1.04
C ILE A 14 -2.92 -5.77 -1.66
N LEU A 15 -1.89 -5.46 -0.87
CA LEU A 15 -0.51 -5.43 -1.37
C LEU A 15 -0.10 -6.78 -1.97
N SER A 16 -0.53 -7.89 -1.38
CA SER A 16 -0.21 -9.21 -1.94
C SER A 16 -0.95 -9.55 -3.23
N GLN A 17 -2.09 -8.91 -3.48
CA GLN A 17 -2.89 -9.09 -4.70
C GLN A 17 -2.39 -8.22 -5.85
N PHE A 18 -1.99 -6.97 -5.55
CA PHE A 18 -1.61 -6.00 -6.58
C PHE A 18 -0.12 -5.88 -6.81
N VAL A 19 0.72 -6.25 -5.83
CA VAL A 19 2.17 -6.08 -5.92
C VAL A 19 2.85 -7.44 -6.17
N PRO A 20 3.30 -7.71 -7.40
CA PRO A 20 3.95 -8.98 -7.71
C PRO A 20 5.26 -9.13 -6.91
N GLY A 21 5.41 -10.27 -6.23
CA GLY A 21 6.55 -10.55 -5.35
C GLY A 21 6.40 -10.06 -3.90
N VAL A 22 5.26 -9.47 -3.55
CA VAL A 22 4.86 -9.19 -2.17
C VAL A 22 3.87 -10.25 -1.72
N ASP A 23 4.27 -11.09 -0.77
CA ASP A 23 3.34 -12.00 -0.10
C ASP A 23 2.67 -11.29 1.07
N TYR A 24 1.60 -11.88 1.61
CA TYR A 24 0.91 -11.37 2.79
C TYR A 24 1.86 -11.02 3.95
N ALA A 25 2.89 -11.85 4.20
CA ALA A 25 3.89 -11.58 5.24
C ALA A 25 4.74 -10.32 4.96
N LYS A 26 5.06 -10.05 3.68
CA LYS A 26 5.74 -8.81 3.27
C LYS A 26 4.78 -7.62 3.34
N GLY A 27 3.53 -7.79 2.90
CA GLY A 27 2.47 -6.80 3.04
C GLY A 27 2.26 -6.38 4.49
N MET A 28 2.27 -7.33 5.42
CA MET A 28 2.16 -7.09 6.86
C MET A 28 3.36 -6.31 7.40
N LYS A 29 4.58 -6.60 6.91
CA LYS A 29 5.77 -5.81 7.24
C LYS A 29 5.63 -4.37 6.76
N PHE A 30 5.14 -4.14 5.55
CA PHE A 30 4.88 -2.80 5.04
C PHE A 30 3.82 -2.08 5.87
N ALA A 31 2.72 -2.75 6.20
CA ALA A 31 1.66 -2.19 7.02
C ALA A 31 2.18 -1.77 8.42
N LYS A 32 3.01 -2.60 9.05
CA LYS A 32 3.69 -2.26 10.31
C LYS A 32 4.68 -1.10 10.14
N THR A 33 5.43 -1.05 9.05
CA THR A 33 6.35 0.06 8.78
C THR A 33 5.61 1.38 8.56
N ILE A 34 4.50 1.36 7.83
CA ILE A 34 3.64 2.54 7.63
C ILE A 34 3.09 3.02 8.98
N HIS A 35 2.67 2.11 9.85
CA HIS A 35 2.19 2.45 11.18
C HIS A 35 3.27 3.09 12.07
N ASN A 36 4.49 2.53 12.06
CA ASN A 36 5.57 3.00 12.92
C ASN A 36 6.27 4.25 12.39
N SER A 37 6.46 4.35 11.07
CA SER A 37 7.23 5.42 10.42
C SER A 37 6.36 6.47 9.70
N GLY A 38 5.04 6.28 9.67
CA GLY A 38 4.09 7.12 8.94
C GLY A 38 4.01 6.84 7.43
N GLN A 39 5.02 6.18 6.84
CA GLN A 39 5.07 5.86 5.41
C GLN A 39 5.95 4.63 5.13
N ALA A 40 5.73 3.96 4.00
CA ALA A 40 6.63 2.92 3.49
C ALA A 40 6.62 2.86 1.95
N THR A 41 7.79 2.61 1.37
CA THR A 41 7.92 2.37 -0.07
C THR A 41 7.56 0.92 -0.39
N VAL A 42 6.33 0.69 -0.85
CA VAL A 42 5.78 -0.64 -1.20
C VAL A 42 6.19 -1.13 -2.59
N TRP A 43 6.54 -0.22 -3.50
CA TRP A 43 6.97 -0.54 -4.85
C TRP A 43 8.12 0.37 -5.28
N ARG A 44 9.09 -0.18 -6.01
CA ARG A 44 10.15 0.56 -6.71
C ARG A 44 10.25 -0.01 -8.12
N GLY A 45 9.83 0.75 -9.12
CA GLY A 45 9.75 0.33 -10.52
C GLY A 45 9.13 1.43 -11.39
N ASP A 46 8.59 1.08 -12.56
CA ASP A 46 7.96 2.02 -13.49
C ASP A 46 6.84 2.84 -12.82
N HIS A 47 6.92 4.17 -12.98
CA HIS A 47 5.96 5.11 -12.42
C HIS A 47 4.53 4.81 -12.91
N GLU A 48 4.38 4.48 -14.20
CA GLU A 48 3.09 4.10 -14.80
C GLU A 48 2.41 2.94 -14.04
N ARG A 49 3.18 1.92 -13.63
CA ARG A 49 2.63 0.79 -12.86
C ARG A 49 2.30 1.19 -11.43
N ALA A 50 3.09 2.06 -10.84
CA ALA A 50 2.83 2.57 -9.51
C ALA A 50 1.52 3.37 -9.47
N GLU A 51 1.26 4.22 -10.45
CA GLU A 51 -0.01 4.97 -10.58
C GLU A 51 -1.21 4.06 -10.83
N LEU A 52 -1.07 3.06 -11.70
CA LEU A 52 -2.15 2.11 -11.98
C LEU A 52 -2.52 1.29 -10.72
N ILE A 53 -1.52 0.82 -9.98
CA ILE A 53 -1.74 0.12 -8.72
C ILE A 53 -2.35 1.10 -7.69
N TRP A 54 -1.79 2.30 -7.56
CA TRP A 54 -2.29 3.32 -6.63
C TRP A 54 -3.76 3.69 -6.87
N GLY A 55 -4.16 3.83 -8.14
CA GLY A 55 -5.54 4.08 -8.53
C GLY A 55 -6.48 2.93 -8.16
N GLN A 56 -6.06 1.68 -8.37
CA GLN A 56 -6.83 0.49 -7.99
C GLN A 56 -6.98 0.36 -6.46
N LEU A 57 -5.91 0.65 -5.72
CA LEU A 57 -5.91 0.67 -4.26
C LEU A 57 -6.87 1.75 -3.72
N LYS A 58 -6.83 2.94 -4.30
CA LYS A 58 -7.75 4.03 -3.95
C LYS A 58 -9.21 3.66 -4.25
N GLN A 59 -9.48 3.02 -5.39
CA GLN A 59 -10.82 2.53 -5.72
C GLN A 59 -11.29 1.42 -4.78
N ALA A 60 -10.37 0.62 -4.24
CA ALA A 60 -10.66 -0.38 -3.21
C ALA A 60 -10.91 0.23 -1.81
N GLY A 61 -10.88 1.56 -1.67
CA GLY A 61 -11.09 2.25 -0.39
C GLY A 61 -9.83 2.33 0.49
N LEU A 62 -8.64 2.11 -0.08
CA LEU A 62 -7.41 2.18 0.70
C LEU A 62 -6.92 3.62 0.90
N THR A 63 -6.53 3.95 2.12
CA THR A 63 -5.87 5.22 2.47
C THR A 63 -4.44 5.16 1.98
N MET A 64 -4.19 5.79 0.84
CA MET A 64 -2.88 5.80 0.20
C MET A 64 -2.10 7.06 0.59
N ALA A 65 -0.83 6.89 0.94
CA ALA A 65 0.11 8.01 0.95
C ALA A 65 0.24 8.57 -0.47
N PRO A 66 0.45 9.90 -0.64
CA PRO A 66 0.73 10.46 -1.95
C PRO A 66 1.92 9.71 -2.57
N LEU A 67 1.81 9.36 -3.85
CA LEU A 67 2.98 8.95 -4.61
C LEU A 67 3.98 10.08 -4.46
N ALA A 68 5.19 9.77 -4.01
CA ALA A 68 6.24 10.76 -3.92
C ALA A 68 6.57 11.16 -5.37
N ASP A 69 5.89 12.19 -5.86
CA ASP A 69 6.44 13.06 -6.89
C ASP A 69 7.81 13.49 -6.39
N GLY A 70 8.84 13.21 -7.20
CA GLY A 70 10.22 13.55 -6.90
C GLY A 70 10.41 15.04 -6.65
#